data_AF-A0A1X9SZN3-F1
#
_entry.id   AF-A0A1X9SZN3-F1
#
_cell.length_a   1.000
_cell.length_b   1.000
_cell.length_c   1.000
_cell.angle_alpha   90.00
_cell.angle_beta   90.00
_cell.angle_gamma   90.00
#
_symmetry.space_group_name_H-M   'P 1'
#
loop_
_entity.id
_entity.type
_entity.pdbx_description
1 polymer ?
#
loop_
_entity_poly.entity_id
_entity_poly.type
_entity_poly.pdbx_seq_one_letter_code
_entity_poly.pdbx_strand_id
1 'polypeptide(L)'
;MNLTNMKYYGYETISNNSVYGVLSQDVQNRSKTELAELDKSIDSLTNTSIKVNFNESTFKNQVYFKDETSGEFIKIGLSDENLEKLQRVFGKQDFFTKSDGSQILSGKAESFVAGWFGDIAYKRGYASSDANGDGYLSQDELANTNSGFTSHGVFNLYSMTDTSTSTESYMKLGDSFKNQHSSSYAAGKYASDSIEKELNKTIQNDKNSDGKIAYGEIMDKNEHEQDVTDIITAMVGDKIEQINVGEDLLAKALLQQFMGGVSSLNAEQKAVLAKAGLLMDENTLKEDLSSVIKNIEANIENSKIDFKV
;
A
#
# COMPACT_ATOMS: atom_id res chain seq x y z
N MET A 1 -25.91 6.09 1.51
CA MET A 1 -24.96 7.09 2.07
C MET A 1 -23.99 7.49 0.96
N ASN A 2 -23.59 8.76 0.83
CA ASN A 2 -22.64 9.18 -0.22
C ASN A 2 -21.23 9.30 0.40
N LEU A 3 -20.23 8.61 -0.15
CA LEU A 3 -18.84 8.59 0.35
C LEU A 3 -18.09 9.91 0.14
N THR A 4 -18.71 10.90 -0.52
CA THR A 4 -18.12 12.23 -0.79
C THR A 4 -17.78 13.08 0.45
N ASN A 5 -18.21 12.69 1.65
CA ASN A 5 -17.95 13.44 2.90
C ASN A 5 -17.03 12.69 3.89
N MET A 6 -16.21 11.74 3.41
CA MET A 6 -15.29 11.03 4.28
C MET A 6 -14.19 11.95 4.83
N LYS A 7 -13.83 11.72 6.09
CA LYS A 7 -12.70 12.35 6.77
C LYS A 7 -11.62 11.31 7.01
N TYR A 8 -10.39 11.65 6.65
CA TYR A 8 -9.25 10.74 6.76
C TYR A 8 -8.27 11.24 7.81
N TYR A 9 -7.87 10.34 8.68
CA TYR A 9 -6.89 10.59 9.74
C TYR A 9 -5.84 9.49 9.76
N GLY A 10 -4.68 9.78 10.37
CA GLY A 10 -3.64 8.77 10.60
C GLY A 10 -2.59 8.64 9.48
N TYR A 11 -2.76 9.29 8.33
CA TYR A 11 -1.76 9.30 7.26
C TYR A 11 -0.36 9.67 7.78
N GLU A 12 -0.23 10.75 8.55
CA GLU A 12 1.06 11.19 9.10
C GLU A 12 1.71 10.17 10.05
N THR A 13 0.89 9.32 10.68
CA THR A 13 1.37 8.24 11.55
C THR A 13 1.95 7.11 10.71
N ILE A 14 1.30 6.74 9.61
CA ILE A 14 1.67 5.58 8.80
C ILE A 14 2.63 5.91 7.66
N SER A 15 2.76 7.18 7.26
CA SER A 15 3.55 7.61 6.10
C SER A 15 5.04 7.25 6.23
N ASN A 16 5.55 7.15 7.46
CA ASN A 16 6.94 6.75 7.74
C ASN A 16 7.13 5.24 7.93
N ASN A 17 6.05 4.43 7.88
CA ASN A 17 6.18 2.98 8.01
C ASN A 17 6.83 2.41 6.75
N SER A 18 7.88 1.60 6.93
CA SER A 18 8.54 0.92 5.82
C SER A 18 7.60 -0.13 5.22
N VAL A 19 7.37 -0.05 3.91
CA VAL A 19 6.63 -1.06 3.16
C VAL A 19 7.54 -2.05 2.45
N TYR A 20 8.70 -1.60 1.96
CA TYR A 20 9.71 -2.46 1.36
C TYR A 20 11.10 -2.15 1.92
N GLY A 21 11.99 -3.14 1.84
CA GLY A 21 13.38 -2.97 2.23
C GLY A 21 14.30 -3.92 1.49
N VAL A 22 15.50 -3.42 1.14
CA VAL A 22 16.54 -4.18 0.45
C VAL A 22 16.79 -5.53 1.13
N LEU A 23 17.04 -6.55 0.32
CA LEU A 23 17.66 -7.77 0.83
C LEU A 23 19.09 -7.42 1.24
N SER A 24 19.55 -7.88 2.42
CA SER A 24 20.93 -7.68 2.85
C SER A 24 21.89 -8.31 1.84
N GLN A 25 22.89 -7.56 1.41
CA GLN A 25 23.98 -8.01 0.54
C GLN A 25 25.31 -7.58 1.16
N ASP A 26 26.34 -8.40 1.07
CA ASP A 26 27.69 -8.04 1.43
C ASP A 26 28.23 -6.94 0.50
N VAL A 27 29.03 -6.04 1.06
CA VAL A 27 29.64 -4.96 0.30
C VAL A 27 30.91 -5.47 -0.37
N GLN A 28 30.83 -5.75 -1.67
CA GLN A 28 31.96 -6.25 -2.46
C GLN A 28 32.79 -5.08 -3.02
N ASN A 29 33.85 -4.71 -2.29
CA ASN A 29 34.81 -3.71 -2.78
C ASN A 29 35.83 -4.38 -3.72
N ARG A 30 35.71 -4.10 -5.02
CA ARG A 30 36.64 -4.62 -6.04
C ARG A 30 37.68 -3.57 -6.40
N SER A 31 38.94 -3.98 -6.49
CA SER A 31 40.00 -3.14 -7.01
C SER A 31 39.83 -2.88 -8.51
N LYS A 32 40.49 -1.84 -9.03
CA LYS A 32 40.49 -1.53 -10.46
C LYS A 32 41.02 -2.69 -11.32
N THR A 33 42.00 -3.43 -10.81
CA THR A 33 42.56 -4.59 -11.50
C THR A 33 41.55 -5.73 -11.58
N GLU A 34 40.85 -6.02 -10.49
CA GLU A 34 39.78 -7.04 -10.49
C GLU A 34 38.64 -6.67 -11.44
N LEU A 35 38.24 -5.39 -11.46
CA LEU A 35 37.19 -4.90 -12.37
C LEU A 35 37.60 -4.99 -13.84
N ALA A 36 38.87 -4.69 -14.15
CA ALA A 36 39.40 -4.81 -15.51
C ALA A 36 39.52 -6.27 -15.97
N GLU A 37 39.79 -7.22 -15.06
CA GLU A 37 39.75 -8.65 -15.40
C GLU A 37 38.31 -9.14 -15.56
N LEU A 38 37.39 -8.69 -14.71
CA LEU A 38 35.98 -9.05 -14.80
C LEU A 38 35.35 -8.57 -16.12
N ASP A 39 35.64 -7.34 -16.57
CA ASP A 39 35.19 -6.78 -17.85
C ASP A 39 35.41 -7.73 -19.04
N LYS A 40 36.54 -8.45 -19.06
CA LYS A 40 36.87 -9.39 -20.15
C LYS A 40 35.93 -10.59 -20.27
N SER A 41 35.17 -10.91 -19.22
CA SER A 41 34.39 -12.16 -19.15
C SER A 41 32.94 -11.97 -18.69
N ILE A 42 32.60 -10.83 -18.07
CA ILE A 42 31.32 -10.65 -17.40
C ILE A 42 30.09 -10.87 -18.31
N ASP A 43 30.18 -10.50 -19.59
CA ASP A 43 29.09 -10.72 -20.54
C ASP A 43 28.74 -12.21 -20.75
N SER A 44 29.71 -13.11 -20.57
CA SER A 44 29.47 -14.56 -20.63
C SER A 44 28.85 -15.11 -19.33
N LEU A 45 28.99 -14.38 -18.22
CA LEU A 45 28.49 -14.76 -16.89
C LEU A 45 27.04 -14.33 -16.65
N THR A 46 26.47 -13.51 -17.54
CA THR A 46 25.12 -12.95 -17.41
C THR A 46 24.04 -13.78 -18.12
N ASN A 47 24.34 -15.02 -18.53
CA ASN A 47 23.32 -15.96 -18.98
C ASN A 47 22.66 -16.64 -17.78
N THR A 48 21.81 -15.87 -17.10
CA THR A 48 21.26 -16.19 -15.79
C THR A 48 19.99 -17.02 -15.87
N SER A 49 19.70 -17.73 -14.78
CA SER A 49 18.42 -18.43 -14.59
C SER A 49 17.26 -17.45 -14.44
N ILE A 50 17.54 -16.27 -13.88
CA ILE A 50 16.58 -15.16 -13.74
C ILE A 50 16.60 -14.32 -15.01
N LYS A 51 15.45 -14.22 -15.70
CA LYS A 51 15.34 -13.47 -16.94
C LYS A 51 14.98 -12.02 -16.66
N VAL A 52 15.80 -11.11 -17.17
CA VAL A 52 15.65 -9.66 -17.03
C VAL A 52 15.57 -8.96 -18.40
N ASN A 53 15.41 -9.74 -19.47
CA ASN A 53 15.32 -9.36 -20.89
C ASN A 53 16.07 -8.07 -21.31
N PHE A 54 17.37 -8.00 -21.01
CA PHE A 54 18.19 -6.83 -21.31
C PHE A 54 18.38 -6.55 -22.81
N ASN A 55 18.18 -7.55 -23.68
CA ASN A 55 18.31 -7.39 -25.13
C ASN A 55 17.21 -6.48 -25.71
N GLU A 56 16.09 -6.38 -25.01
CA GLU A 56 14.94 -5.53 -25.35
C GLU A 56 14.79 -4.37 -24.36
N SER A 57 15.83 -4.12 -23.55
CA SER A 57 15.82 -3.07 -22.54
C SER A 57 15.50 -1.71 -23.18
N THR A 58 14.52 -1.03 -22.62
CA THR A 58 14.18 0.34 -23.01
C THR A 58 15.11 1.37 -22.38
N PHE A 59 15.95 0.94 -21.43
CA PHE A 59 16.88 1.79 -20.70
C PHE A 59 18.31 1.67 -21.26
N LYS A 60 18.92 2.82 -21.56
CA LYS A 60 20.22 2.86 -22.24
C LYS A 60 21.39 2.49 -21.31
N ASN A 61 21.25 2.75 -20.01
CA ASN A 61 22.36 2.55 -19.06
C ASN A 61 22.38 1.11 -18.56
N GLN A 62 23.12 0.27 -19.25
CA GLN A 62 23.32 -1.10 -18.83
C GLN A 62 24.31 -1.16 -17.66
N VAL A 63 23.90 -1.80 -16.58
CA VAL A 63 24.73 -2.03 -15.40
C VAL A 63 24.86 -3.52 -15.10
N TYR A 64 26.00 -3.89 -14.52
CA TYR A 64 26.31 -5.24 -14.09
C TYR A 64 26.55 -5.27 -12.60
N PHE A 65 25.99 -6.26 -11.92
CA PHE A 65 26.23 -6.51 -10.51
C PHE A 65 26.14 -8.00 -10.21
N LYS A 66 26.73 -8.43 -9.11
CA LYS A 66 26.51 -9.77 -8.59
C LYS A 66 25.27 -9.79 -7.70
N ASP A 67 24.32 -10.68 -7.96
CA ASP A 67 23.30 -11.02 -6.98
C ASP A 67 23.85 -12.12 -6.07
N GLU A 68 23.90 -11.88 -4.76
CA GLU A 68 24.48 -12.85 -3.83
C GLU A 68 23.56 -14.03 -3.55
N THR A 69 22.25 -13.88 -3.80
CA THR A 69 21.27 -14.93 -3.52
C THR A 69 21.44 -16.12 -4.47
N SER A 70 21.54 -15.84 -5.78
CA SER A 70 21.81 -16.83 -6.82
C SER A 70 23.32 -17.03 -7.04
N GLY A 71 24.14 -16.05 -6.71
CA GLY A 71 25.57 -16.01 -7.04
C GLY A 71 25.87 -15.62 -8.49
N GLU A 72 24.83 -15.36 -9.30
CA GLU A 72 24.94 -15.02 -10.71
C GLU A 72 25.25 -13.52 -10.92
N PHE A 73 25.88 -13.19 -12.05
CA PHE A 73 26.01 -11.79 -12.46
C PHE A 73 24.77 -11.38 -13.26
N ILE A 74 24.12 -10.31 -12.80
CA ILE A 74 22.95 -9.74 -13.46
C ILE A 74 23.40 -8.58 -14.34
N LYS A 75 22.84 -8.50 -15.54
CA LYS A 75 22.92 -7.32 -16.42
C LYS A 75 21.52 -6.72 -16.55
N ILE A 76 21.35 -5.45 -16.22
CA ILE A 76 20.04 -4.79 -16.28
C ILE A 76 20.18 -3.32 -16.68
N GLY A 77 19.14 -2.74 -17.30
CA GLY A 77 19.09 -1.33 -17.65
C GLY A 77 18.58 -0.44 -16.52
N LEU A 78 19.21 0.72 -16.33
CA LEU A 78 18.75 1.80 -15.46
C LEU A 78 18.39 3.06 -16.26
N SER A 79 17.39 3.80 -15.81
CA SER A 79 17.09 5.13 -16.33
C SER A 79 18.25 6.10 -16.07
N ASP A 80 18.33 7.16 -16.87
CA ASP A 80 19.35 8.20 -16.70
C ASP A 80 19.27 8.82 -15.28
N GLU A 81 18.04 9.11 -14.82
CA GLU A 81 17.79 9.69 -13.50
C GLU A 81 18.25 8.78 -12.36
N ASN A 82 17.97 7.47 -12.46
CA ASN A 82 18.38 6.52 -11.45
C ASN A 82 19.88 6.33 -11.43
N LEU A 83 20.53 6.24 -12.60
CA LEU A 83 21.99 6.14 -12.65
C LEU A 83 22.66 7.38 -12.03
N GLU A 84 22.20 8.57 -12.42
CA GLU A 84 22.73 9.83 -11.87
C GLU A 84 22.51 9.93 -10.36
N LYS A 85 21.34 9.52 -9.87
CA LYS A 85 21.03 9.46 -8.43
C LYS A 85 22.00 8.55 -7.70
N LEU A 86 22.19 7.32 -8.17
CA LEU A 86 23.09 6.35 -7.55
C LEU A 86 24.54 6.86 -7.54
N GLN A 87 25.02 7.43 -8.64
CA GLN A 87 26.36 8.01 -8.72
C GLN A 87 26.55 9.19 -7.75
N ARG A 88 25.50 9.97 -7.49
CA ARG A 88 25.53 11.08 -6.52
C ARG A 88 25.55 10.57 -5.08
N VAL A 89 24.78 9.53 -4.77
CA VAL A 89 24.66 8.97 -3.42
C VAL A 89 25.91 8.18 -3.03
N PHE A 90 26.38 7.29 -3.91
CA PHE A 90 27.45 6.35 -3.60
C PHE A 90 28.82 6.81 -4.10
N GLY A 91 28.87 7.77 -5.01
CA GLY A 91 30.10 8.27 -5.61
C GLY A 91 30.53 7.45 -6.82
N LYS A 92 31.19 8.12 -7.78
CA LYS A 92 31.55 7.52 -9.08
C LYS A 92 32.61 6.41 -8.98
N GLN A 93 33.33 6.30 -7.87
CA GLN A 93 34.32 5.24 -7.67
C GLN A 93 33.70 3.84 -7.60
N ASP A 94 32.41 3.75 -7.25
CA ASP A 94 31.67 2.49 -7.19
C ASP A 94 31.18 2.04 -8.59
N PHE A 95 31.49 2.80 -9.65
CA PHE A 95 31.04 2.57 -11.02
C PHE A 95 32.24 2.47 -11.97
N PHE A 96 32.50 1.27 -12.50
CA PHE A 96 33.54 1.03 -13.49
C PHE A 96 32.94 1.04 -14.90
N THR A 97 33.32 2.02 -15.73
CA THR A 97 32.85 2.11 -17.11
C THR A 97 33.65 1.16 -18.02
N LYS A 98 32.94 0.22 -18.64
CA LYS A 98 33.44 -0.69 -19.68
C LYS A 98 33.74 0.06 -20.97
N SER A 99 34.46 -0.58 -21.89
CA SER A 99 34.78 -0.02 -23.21
C SER A 99 33.55 0.28 -24.09
N ASP A 100 32.45 -0.46 -23.87
CA ASP A 100 31.15 -0.28 -24.55
C ASP A 100 30.26 0.80 -23.90
N GLY A 101 30.72 1.44 -22.83
CA GLY A 101 30.00 2.48 -22.09
C GLY A 101 29.09 1.99 -20.97
N SER A 102 28.84 0.68 -20.87
CA SER A 102 28.09 0.09 -19.76
C SER A 102 28.92 0.09 -18.46
N GLN A 103 28.29 -0.13 -17.30
CA GLN A 103 28.95 0.02 -16.00
C GLN A 103 28.94 -1.26 -15.16
N ILE A 104 30.08 -1.65 -14.62
CA ILE A 104 30.18 -2.68 -13.58
C ILE A 104 30.09 -1.98 -12.22
N LEU A 105 29.08 -2.34 -11.43
CA LEU A 105 28.90 -1.82 -10.08
C LEU A 105 29.85 -2.50 -9.10
N SER A 106 30.20 -1.79 -8.05
CA SER A 106 30.99 -2.31 -6.92
C SER A 106 30.61 -1.59 -5.63
N GLY A 107 31.15 -2.04 -4.50
CA GLY A 107 31.03 -1.33 -3.23
C GLY A 107 29.58 -1.18 -2.79
N LYS A 108 29.21 0.03 -2.35
CA LYS A 108 27.87 0.31 -1.81
C LYS A 108 26.84 0.42 -2.91
N ALA A 109 27.21 0.92 -4.09
CA ALA A 109 26.29 0.98 -5.22
C ALA A 109 25.86 -0.41 -5.66
N GLU A 110 26.80 -1.38 -5.73
CA GLU A 110 26.45 -2.77 -6.04
C GLU A 110 25.53 -3.36 -4.97
N SER A 111 25.91 -3.29 -3.70
CA SER A 111 25.13 -3.84 -2.58
C SER A 111 23.70 -3.27 -2.55
N PHE A 112 23.52 -1.97 -2.81
CA PHE A 112 22.21 -1.33 -2.87
C PHE A 112 21.35 -1.82 -4.04
N VAL A 113 21.90 -1.83 -5.26
CA VAL A 113 21.17 -2.27 -6.46
C VAL A 113 20.85 -3.76 -6.40
N ALA A 114 21.82 -4.59 -6.00
CA ALA A 114 21.64 -6.02 -5.80
C ALA A 114 20.62 -6.32 -4.68
N GLY A 115 20.60 -5.51 -3.62
CA GLY A 115 19.65 -5.65 -2.53
C GLY A 115 18.21 -5.37 -2.95
N TRP A 116 17.98 -4.33 -3.76
CA TRP A 116 16.66 -4.06 -4.34
C TRP A 116 16.27 -5.10 -5.38
N PHE A 117 17.21 -5.53 -6.23
CA PHE A 117 16.98 -6.65 -7.14
C PHE A 117 16.54 -7.90 -6.38
N GLY A 118 17.22 -8.26 -5.29
CA GLY A 118 16.86 -9.42 -4.46
C GLY A 118 15.49 -9.30 -3.78
N ASP A 119 15.10 -8.10 -3.31
CA ASP A 119 13.74 -7.86 -2.82
C ASP A 119 12.70 -8.16 -3.91
N ILE A 120 12.90 -7.63 -5.12
CA ILE A 120 11.97 -7.79 -6.24
C ILE A 120 11.92 -9.24 -6.74
N ALA A 121 13.09 -9.81 -7.04
CA ALA A 121 13.21 -11.16 -7.59
C ALA A 121 12.65 -12.21 -6.63
N TYR A 122 12.94 -12.10 -5.32
CA TYR A 122 12.70 -13.18 -4.36
C TYR A 122 11.61 -12.90 -3.34
N LYS A 123 11.58 -11.72 -2.70
CA LYS A 123 10.53 -11.42 -1.71
C LYS A 123 9.21 -11.06 -2.37
N ARG A 124 9.24 -10.16 -3.36
CA ARG A 124 8.09 -9.86 -4.24
C ARG A 124 7.83 -10.99 -5.24
N GLY A 125 8.79 -11.89 -5.42
CA GLY A 125 8.59 -13.17 -6.11
C GLY A 125 8.50 -13.06 -7.63
N TYR A 126 9.11 -12.05 -8.24
CA TYR A 126 9.11 -11.88 -9.69
C TYR A 126 9.76 -13.06 -10.41
N ALA A 127 10.91 -13.55 -9.91
CA ALA A 127 11.65 -14.62 -10.55
C ALA A 127 10.87 -15.96 -10.55
N SER A 128 10.08 -16.22 -9.52
CA SER A 128 9.22 -17.41 -9.45
C SER A 128 7.88 -17.23 -10.17
N SER A 129 7.48 -15.99 -10.46
CA SER A 129 6.19 -15.69 -11.09
C SER A 129 6.28 -15.65 -12.61
N ASP A 130 7.45 -15.34 -13.18
CA ASP A 130 7.76 -15.50 -14.62
C ASP A 130 7.84 -17.00 -14.97
N ALA A 131 6.67 -17.60 -15.21
CA ALA A 131 6.53 -19.04 -15.37
C ALA A 131 6.98 -19.52 -16.75
N ASN A 132 6.85 -18.65 -17.76
CA ASN A 132 7.29 -18.95 -19.12
C ASN A 132 8.77 -18.61 -19.36
N GLY A 133 9.41 -17.86 -18.45
CA GLY A 133 10.82 -17.50 -18.49
C GLY A 133 11.15 -16.54 -19.64
N ASP A 134 10.25 -15.63 -19.99
CA ASP A 134 10.46 -14.65 -21.06
C ASP A 134 11.03 -13.30 -20.55
N GLY A 135 11.12 -13.13 -19.22
CA GLY A 135 11.63 -11.93 -18.56
C GLY A 135 10.60 -10.80 -18.41
N TYR A 136 9.36 -11.03 -18.85
CA TYR A 136 8.20 -10.21 -18.57
C TYR A 136 7.18 -10.99 -17.75
N LEU A 137 6.27 -10.29 -17.09
CA LEU A 137 5.17 -10.91 -16.38
C LEU A 137 3.87 -10.50 -17.07
N SER A 138 3.16 -11.50 -17.59
CA SER A 138 1.77 -11.36 -17.99
C SER A 138 0.89 -10.96 -16.80
N GLN A 139 -0.38 -10.59 -17.04
CA GLN A 139 -1.29 -10.20 -15.96
C GLN A 139 -1.54 -11.33 -14.93
N ASP A 140 -1.52 -12.58 -15.39
CA ASP A 140 -1.69 -13.77 -14.54
C ASP A 140 -0.44 -14.03 -13.70
N GLU A 141 0.74 -13.83 -14.28
CA GLU A 141 2.03 -13.93 -13.57
C GLU A 141 2.19 -12.80 -12.56
N LEU A 142 1.84 -11.56 -12.92
CA LEU A 142 1.83 -10.42 -12.00
C LEU A 142 0.92 -10.65 -10.80
N ALA A 143 -0.23 -11.31 -10.99
CA ALA A 143 -1.14 -11.65 -9.91
C ALA A 143 -0.53 -12.63 -8.88
N ASN A 144 0.55 -13.33 -9.24
CA ASN A 144 1.29 -14.22 -8.35
C ASN A 144 2.43 -13.53 -7.59
N THR A 145 2.74 -12.28 -7.90
CA THR A 145 3.73 -11.50 -7.14
C THR A 145 3.19 -11.02 -5.80
N ASN A 146 4.10 -10.79 -4.86
CA ASN A 146 3.85 -10.22 -3.54
C ASN A 146 4.23 -8.74 -3.53
N SER A 147 3.70 -7.96 -4.48
CA SER A 147 4.02 -6.52 -4.64
C SER A 147 2.91 -5.60 -4.12
N GLY A 148 1.89 -6.17 -3.47
CA GLY A 148 0.85 -5.41 -2.80
C GLY A 148 1.32 -4.87 -1.46
N PHE A 149 0.83 -3.69 -1.12
CA PHE A 149 0.95 -3.09 0.21
C PHE A 149 -0.33 -2.29 0.47
N THR A 150 -0.68 -2.07 1.73
CA THR A 150 -1.89 -1.32 2.09
C THR A 150 -1.74 -0.64 3.44
N SER A 151 -2.62 0.31 3.72
CA SER A 151 -2.88 0.83 5.07
C SER A 151 -4.02 0.06 5.73
N HIS A 152 -3.89 -0.21 7.01
CA HIS A 152 -4.96 -0.73 7.86
C HIS A 152 -5.47 0.34 8.81
N GLY A 153 -6.78 0.35 9.04
CA GLY A 153 -7.44 1.36 9.85
C GLY A 153 -8.79 0.92 10.36
N VAL A 154 -9.45 1.85 11.05
CA VAL A 154 -10.83 1.69 11.49
C VAL A 154 -11.68 2.70 10.73
N PHE A 155 -12.65 2.19 9.97
CA PHE A 155 -13.67 3.01 9.34
C PHE A 155 -14.93 3.05 10.20
N ASN A 156 -15.31 4.26 10.64
CA ASN A 156 -16.58 4.50 11.30
C ASN A 156 -17.63 4.93 10.26
N LEU A 157 -18.55 4.02 9.98
CA LEU A 157 -19.62 4.24 9.01
C LEU A 157 -20.57 5.39 9.41
N TYR A 158 -20.79 5.65 10.70
CA TYR A 158 -21.70 6.71 11.12
C TYR A 158 -21.08 8.10 10.97
N SER A 159 -19.82 8.27 11.38
CA SER A 159 -19.11 9.54 11.28
C SER A 159 -18.41 9.75 9.94
N MET A 160 -18.48 8.76 9.03
CA MET A 160 -17.76 8.75 7.75
C MET A 160 -16.28 9.08 7.98
N THR A 161 -15.66 8.40 8.94
CA THR A 161 -14.29 8.70 9.35
C THR A 161 -13.43 7.47 9.24
N ASP A 162 -12.36 7.56 8.47
CA ASP A 162 -11.26 6.60 8.51
C ASP A 162 -10.19 7.07 9.49
N THR A 163 -9.59 6.11 10.20
CA THR A 163 -8.36 6.34 10.96
C THR A 163 -7.39 5.21 10.66
N SER A 164 -6.41 5.50 9.83
CA SER A 164 -5.32 4.60 9.51
C SER A 164 -4.31 4.49 10.66
N THR A 165 -3.86 3.26 10.93
CA THR A 165 -3.10 2.92 12.15
C THR A 165 -1.83 2.13 11.87
N SER A 166 -1.79 1.34 10.79
CA SER A 166 -0.63 0.55 10.41
C SER A 166 -0.58 0.34 8.90
N THR A 167 0.49 -0.30 8.44
CA THR A 167 0.66 -0.73 7.06
C THR A 167 0.92 -2.22 7.01
N GLU A 168 0.56 -2.85 5.90
CA GLU A 168 0.94 -4.22 5.55
C GLU A 168 1.62 -4.23 4.19
N SER A 169 2.54 -5.17 4.00
CA SER A 169 3.41 -5.25 2.84
C SER A 169 3.50 -6.66 2.32
N TYR A 170 4.06 -6.81 1.12
CA TYR A 170 4.28 -8.10 0.47
C TYR A 170 2.98 -8.91 0.31
N MET A 171 1.88 -8.21 0.06
CA MET A 171 0.58 -8.82 -0.18
C MET A 171 0.52 -9.34 -1.62
N LYS A 172 -0.18 -10.46 -1.83
CA LYS A 172 -0.38 -11.03 -3.15
C LYS A 172 -1.26 -10.12 -4.01
N LEU A 173 -0.84 -9.82 -5.24
CA LEU A 173 -1.61 -9.01 -6.20
C LEU A 173 -2.76 -9.76 -6.88
N GLY A 174 -3.45 -10.65 -6.17
CA GLY A 174 -4.61 -11.38 -6.72
C GLY A 174 -5.82 -10.47 -6.98
N ASP A 175 -6.86 -11.00 -7.62
CA ASP A 175 -8.04 -10.23 -8.03
C ASP A 175 -8.73 -9.49 -6.88
N SER A 176 -8.77 -10.08 -5.68
CA SER A 176 -9.32 -9.42 -4.48
C SER A 176 -8.56 -8.13 -4.15
N PHE A 177 -7.22 -8.18 -4.22
CA PHE A 177 -6.38 -7.01 -3.97
C PHE A 177 -6.60 -5.97 -5.06
N LYS A 178 -6.57 -6.38 -6.33
CA LYS A 178 -6.80 -5.47 -7.47
C LYS A 178 -8.14 -4.75 -7.38
N ASN A 179 -9.19 -5.44 -6.93
CA ASN A 179 -10.52 -4.86 -6.75
C ASN A 179 -10.56 -3.86 -5.57
N GLN A 180 -9.98 -4.23 -4.43
CA GLN A 180 -9.93 -3.36 -3.25
C GLN A 180 -9.08 -2.10 -3.45
N HIS A 181 -8.11 -2.15 -4.36
CA HIS A 181 -7.15 -1.07 -4.61
C HIS A 181 -7.25 -0.54 -6.05
N SER A 182 -8.46 -0.48 -6.61
CA SER A 182 -8.71 -0.36 -8.05
C SER A 182 -8.02 0.83 -8.73
N SER A 183 -8.08 2.02 -8.11
CA SER A 183 -7.53 3.27 -8.64
C SER A 183 -6.01 3.24 -8.59
N SER A 184 -5.44 2.85 -7.45
CA SER A 184 -3.99 2.72 -7.25
C SER A 184 -3.38 1.64 -8.16
N TYR A 185 -4.09 0.53 -8.36
CA TYR A 185 -3.69 -0.53 -9.26
C TYR A 185 -3.72 -0.07 -10.72
N ALA A 186 -4.79 0.60 -11.14
CA ALA A 186 -4.90 1.18 -12.48
C ALA A 186 -3.83 2.26 -12.76
N ALA A 187 -3.41 2.99 -11.72
CA ALA A 187 -2.31 3.95 -11.78
C ALA A 187 -0.91 3.30 -11.77
N GLY A 188 -0.82 1.96 -11.71
CA GLY A 188 0.44 1.23 -11.76
C GLY A 188 1.29 1.35 -10.48
N LYS A 189 0.68 1.63 -9.32
CA LYS A 189 1.40 1.86 -8.06
C LYS A 189 2.08 0.62 -7.49
N TYR A 190 1.53 -0.57 -7.72
CA TYR A 190 1.97 -1.78 -7.02
C TYR A 190 3.04 -2.59 -7.73
N ALA A 191 3.00 -2.70 -9.06
CA ALA A 191 3.91 -3.57 -9.81
C ALA A 191 4.14 -3.08 -11.23
N SER A 192 5.27 -3.48 -11.79
CA SER A 192 5.64 -3.35 -13.21
C SER A 192 5.73 -4.73 -13.85
N ASP A 193 5.59 -4.82 -15.17
CA ASP A 193 5.59 -6.06 -15.97
C ASP A 193 6.98 -6.67 -16.21
N SER A 194 8.04 -6.20 -15.55
CA SER A 194 9.36 -6.83 -15.55
C SER A 194 10.19 -6.43 -14.33
N ILE A 195 11.22 -7.22 -14.00
CA ILE A 195 12.17 -6.88 -12.92
C ILE A 195 12.91 -5.58 -13.23
N GLU A 196 13.27 -5.34 -14.49
CA GLU A 196 13.99 -4.12 -14.90
C GLU A 196 13.17 -2.84 -14.64
N LYS A 197 11.89 -2.83 -15.03
CA LYS A 197 11.02 -1.69 -14.79
C LYS A 197 10.71 -1.53 -13.31
N GLU A 198 10.46 -2.63 -12.60
CA GLU A 198 10.17 -2.59 -11.16
C GLU A 198 11.39 -2.14 -10.35
N LEU A 199 12.62 -2.51 -10.76
CA LEU A 199 13.85 -2.04 -10.13
C LEU A 199 14.01 -0.54 -10.29
N ASN A 200 13.80 -0.01 -11.51
CA ASN A 200 13.87 1.42 -11.74
C ASN A 200 12.83 2.19 -10.93
N LYS A 201 11.59 1.71 -10.90
CA LYS A 201 10.53 2.30 -10.08
C LYS A 201 10.86 2.22 -8.58
N THR A 202 11.41 1.11 -8.12
CA THR A 202 11.80 0.91 -6.70
C THR A 202 12.92 1.85 -6.28
N ILE A 203 13.98 2.00 -7.09
CA ILE A 203 15.06 2.97 -6.83
C ILE A 203 14.53 4.40 -6.86
N GLN A 204 13.58 4.71 -7.74
CA GLN A 204 12.94 6.03 -7.77
C GLN A 204 12.13 6.30 -6.50
N ASN A 205 11.38 5.31 -6.03
CA ASN A 205 10.54 5.38 -4.84
C ASN A 205 11.33 5.44 -3.53
N ASP A 206 12.53 4.84 -3.44
CA ASP A 206 13.45 5.00 -2.31
C ASP A 206 14.11 6.39 -2.38
N LYS A 207 13.37 7.45 -2.06
CA LYS A 207 13.76 8.85 -2.37
C LYS A 207 15.04 9.24 -1.65
N ASN A 208 15.23 8.76 -0.42
CA ASN A 208 16.38 9.06 0.41
C ASN A 208 17.55 8.07 0.22
N SER A 209 17.36 6.99 -0.55
CA SER A 209 18.38 5.96 -0.82
C SER A 209 18.91 5.27 0.44
N ASP A 210 18.04 5.07 1.43
CA ASP A 210 18.39 4.43 2.70
C ASP A 210 18.17 2.90 2.69
N GLY A 211 17.67 2.36 1.57
CA GLY A 211 17.42 0.93 1.39
C GLY A 211 16.08 0.49 2.00
N LYS A 212 15.22 1.43 2.38
CA LYS A 212 13.84 1.20 2.79
C LYS A 212 12.96 2.17 2.04
N ILE A 213 11.76 1.70 1.69
CA ILE A 213 10.74 2.56 1.12
C ILE A 213 9.65 2.72 2.16
N ALA A 214 9.43 3.96 2.60
CA ALA A 214 8.32 4.31 3.46
C ALA A 214 7.01 4.43 2.66
N TYR A 215 5.87 4.16 3.29
CA TYR A 215 4.55 4.23 2.66
C TYR A 215 4.32 5.59 1.95
N GLY A 216 4.67 6.68 2.62
CA GLY A 216 4.55 8.06 2.11
C GLY A 216 5.48 8.39 0.94
N GLU A 217 6.49 7.56 0.66
CA GLU A 217 7.32 7.74 -0.52
C GLU A 217 6.65 7.24 -1.79
N ILE A 218 5.76 6.24 -1.68
CA ILE A 218 5.00 5.66 -2.80
C ILE A 218 3.59 6.27 -2.92
N MET A 219 2.92 6.47 -1.78
CA MET A 219 1.55 6.99 -1.68
C MET A 219 1.56 8.36 -1.02
N ASP A 220 1.24 9.40 -1.78
CA ASP A 220 0.95 10.69 -1.17
C ASP A 220 -0.39 10.65 -0.41
N LYS A 221 -0.69 11.72 0.33
CA LYS A 221 -1.91 11.79 1.14
C LYS A 221 -3.19 11.61 0.31
N ASN A 222 -3.28 12.24 -0.86
CA ASN A 222 -4.50 12.15 -1.68
C ASN A 222 -4.65 10.74 -2.28
N GLU A 223 -3.54 10.15 -2.69
CA GLU A 223 -3.50 8.77 -3.19
C GLU A 223 -3.91 7.77 -2.10
N HIS A 224 -3.45 7.97 -0.87
CA HIS A 224 -3.88 7.19 0.29
C HIS A 224 -5.39 7.34 0.56
N GLU A 225 -5.92 8.57 0.58
CA GLU A 225 -7.35 8.82 0.79
C GLU A 225 -8.22 8.15 -0.30
N GLN A 226 -7.75 8.17 -1.54
CA GLN A 226 -8.41 7.46 -2.65
C GLN A 226 -8.33 5.94 -2.48
N ASP A 227 -7.18 5.40 -2.12
CA ASP A 227 -7.01 3.95 -1.92
C ASP A 227 -7.91 3.45 -0.77
N VAL A 228 -7.98 4.18 0.34
CA VAL A 228 -8.91 3.90 1.45
C VAL A 228 -10.37 3.95 0.97
N THR A 229 -10.72 4.91 0.12
CA THR A 229 -12.06 5.01 -0.47
C THR A 229 -12.41 3.77 -1.28
N ASP A 230 -11.48 3.29 -2.10
CA ASP A 230 -11.65 2.10 -2.92
C ASP A 230 -11.86 0.86 -2.05
N ILE A 231 -11.04 0.69 -1.00
CA ILE A 231 -11.15 -0.43 -0.06
C ILE A 231 -12.53 -0.43 0.60
N ILE A 232 -12.96 0.72 1.14
CA ILE A 232 -14.27 0.86 1.79
C ILE A 232 -15.37 0.56 0.78
N THR A 233 -15.28 1.09 -0.44
CA THR A 233 -16.27 0.84 -1.50
C THR A 233 -16.35 -0.65 -1.85
N ALA A 234 -15.23 -1.34 -1.97
CA ALA A 234 -15.19 -2.77 -2.23
C ALA A 234 -15.75 -3.61 -1.05
N MET A 235 -15.60 -3.15 0.20
CA MET A 235 -16.08 -3.87 1.38
C MET A 235 -17.57 -3.65 1.68
N VAL A 236 -18.08 -2.43 1.47
CA VAL A 236 -19.42 -2.02 1.92
C VAL A 236 -20.28 -1.35 0.85
N GLY A 237 -19.80 -1.18 -0.39
CA GLY A 237 -20.51 -0.50 -1.48
C GLY A 237 -21.95 -0.98 -1.67
N ASP A 238 -22.17 -2.29 -1.75
CA ASP A 238 -23.51 -2.88 -1.90
C ASP A 238 -24.38 -2.76 -0.61
N LYS A 239 -23.75 -2.56 0.55
CA LYS A 239 -24.43 -2.46 1.86
C LYS A 239 -24.74 -1.01 2.25
N ILE A 240 -24.06 -0.04 1.67
CA ILE A 240 -24.29 1.40 1.90
C ILE A 240 -25.63 1.88 1.31
N GLU A 241 -26.16 1.19 0.30
CA GLU A 241 -27.53 1.41 -0.18
C GLU A 241 -28.60 0.90 0.81
N GLN A 242 -28.27 -0.06 1.68
CA GLN A 242 -29.23 -0.69 2.60
C GLN A 242 -29.27 -0.06 4.00
N ILE A 243 -28.25 0.69 4.42
CA ILE A 243 -28.30 1.43 5.69
C ILE A 243 -28.90 2.81 5.43
N ASN A 244 -30.22 2.80 5.22
CA ASN A 244 -31.02 4.00 5.10
C ASN A 244 -31.27 4.61 6.50
N VAL A 245 -30.23 5.16 7.14
CA VAL A 245 -30.44 6.16 8.22
C VAL A 245 -31.03 7.45 7.62
N GLY A 246 -31.15 7.53 6.29
CA GLY A 246 -31.55 8.69 5.51
C GLY A 246 -33.00 9.14 5.72
N GLU A 247 -33.92 8.24 6.06
CA GLU A 247 -35.34 8.61 6.23
C GLU A 247 -35.88 8.48 7.65
N ASP A 248 -35.20 7.75 8.54
CA ASP A 248 -35.67 7.64 9.93
C ASP A 248 -35.23 8.85 10.76
N LEU A 249 -36.12 9.85 10.79
CA LEU A 249 -35.98 11.06 11.59
C LEU A 249 -35.72 10.76 13.07
N LEU A 250 -36.18 9.60 13.60
CA LEU A 250 -35.96 9.20 14.98
C LEU A 250 -34.49 8.87 15.24
N ALA A 251 -33.87 8.09 14.36
CA ALA A 251 -32.46 7.72 14.48
C ALA A 251 -31.55 8.96 14.40
N LYS A 252 -31.84 9.90 13.48
CA LYS A 252 -31.11 11.17 13.36
C LYS A 252 -31.23 12.02 14.61
N ALA A 253 -32.45 12.18 15.11
CA ALA A 253 -32.73 12.98 16.30
C ALA A 253 -32.02 12.39 17.53
N LEU A 254 -32.09 11.07 17.72
CA LEU A 254 -31.50 10.40 18.88
C LEU A 254 -29.99 10.63 18.94
N LEU A 255 -29.31 10.52 17.79
CA LEU A 255 -27.87 10.73 17.69
C LEU A 255 -27.47 12.18 17.98
N GLN A 256 -28.19 13.14 17.41
CA GLN A 256 -27.92 14.56 17.62
C GLN A 256 -28.11 14.96 19.09
N GLN A 257 -29.10 14.36 19.78
CA GLN A 257 -29.28 14.51 21.21
C GLN A 257 -28.07 14.01 22.01
N PHE A 258 -27.51 12.85 21.65
CA PHE A 258 -26.35 12.26 22.33
C PHE A 258 -25.06 13.06 22.11
N MET A 259 -24.87 13.65 20.93
CA MET A 259 -23.63 14.33 20.56
C MET A 259 -23.62 15.82 20.91
N GLY A 260 -24.73 16.52 20.68
CA GLY A 260 -24.83 17.97 20.84
C GLY A 260 -25.75 18.40 21.99
N GLY A 261 -26.32 17.45 22.74
CA GLY A 261 -27.36 17.71 23.71
C GLY A 261 -28.70 18.05 23.05
N VAL A 262 -29.74 18.10 23.87
CA VAL A 262 -31.13 18.38 23.46
C VAL A 262 -31.27 19.78 22.81
N SER A 263 -30.42 20.73 23.20
CA SER A 263 -30.35 22.08 22.63
C SER A 263 -29.97 22.09 21.15
N SER A 264 -29.24 21.08 20.68
CA SER A 264 -28.81 20.97 19.28
C SER A 264 -29.91 20.49 18.33
N LEU A 265 -31.04 19.98 18.84
CA LEU A 265 -32.15 19.44 18.04
C LEU A 265 -33.08 20.52 17.51
N ASN A 266 -33.58 20.34 16.29
CA ASN A 266 -34.69 21.13 15.75
C ASN A 266 -36.05 20.65 16.29
N ALA A 267 -37.12 21.41 16.01
CA ALA A 267 -38.46 21.10 16.54
C ALA A 267 -39.02 19.74 16.09
N GLU A 268 -38.75 19.33 14.84
CA GLU A 268 -39.23 18.08 14.26
C GLU A 268 -38.54 16.86 14.90
N GLN A 269 -37.23 16.97 15.11
CA GLN A 269 -36.42 15.98 15.81
C GLN A 269 -36.82 15.82 17.28
N LYS A 270 -37.06 16.94 17.98
CA LYS A 270 -37.58 16.91 19.35
C LYS A 270 -38.95 16.22 19.42
N ALA A 271 -39.84 16.51 18.48
CA ALA A 271 -41.17 15.93 18.44
C ALA A 271 -41.14 14.41 18.20
N VAL A 272 -40.28 13.94 17.30
CA VAL A 272 -40.14 12.50 17.03
C VAL A 272 -39.52 11.76 18.22
N LEU A 273 -38.51 12.32 18.88
CA LEU A 273 -37.96 11.73 20.10
C LEU A 273 -38.95 11.73 21.26
N ALA A 274 -39.70 12.82 21.45
CA ALA A 274 -40.72 12.90 22.49
C ALA A 274 -41.83 11.87 22.28
N LYS A 275 -42.29 11.72 21.03
CA LYS A 275 -43.29 10.72 20.65
C LYS A 275 -42.81 9.29 20.89
N ALA A 276 -41.51 9.04 20.74
CA ALA A 276 -40.88 7.75 21.02
C ALA A 276 -40.49 7.55 22.50
N GLY A 277 -40.65 8.56 23.36
CA GLY A 277 -40.21 8.51 24.76
C GLY A 277 -38.69 8.51 24.95
N LEU A 278 -37.94 9.00 23.95
CA LEU A 278 -36.47 9.00 23.91
C LEU A 278 -35.86 10.41 24.00
N LEU A 279 -36.68 11.45 24.15
CA LEU A 279 -36.20 12.81 24.37
C LEU A 279 -35.62 12.91 25.79
N MET A 280 -34.31 13.12 25.90
CA MET A 280 -33.60 13.30 27.16
C MET A 280 -33.82 14.72 27.68
N ASP A 281 -33.64 14.94 28.98
CA ASP A 281 -33.57 16.29 29.54
C ASP A 281 -32.12 16.83 29.43
N GLU A 282 -31.93 18.15 29.47
CA GLU A 282 -30.58 18.75 29.36
C GLU A 282 -29.65 18.40 30.54
N ASN A 283 -30.16 17.80 31.61
CA ASN A 283 -29.44 17.53 32.85
C ASN A 283 -29.07 16.04 33.05
N THR A 284 -29.56 15.11 32.22
CA THR A 284 -29.45 13.65 32.40
C THR A 284 -28.21 13.02 31.76
N LEU A 285 -27.40 13.76 31.01
CA LEU A 285 -26.19 13.22 30.35
C LEU A 285 -25.03 12.86 31.29
N LYS A 286 -25.18 13.05 32.61
CA LYS A 286 -24.15 12.65 33.60
C LYS A 286 -24.48 11.43 34.45
N GLU A 287 -25.73 10.96 34.50
CA GLU A 287 -26.11 9.83 35.34
C GLU A 287 -27.13 8.92 34.63
N ASP A 288 -26.83 7.62 34.62
CA ASP A 288 -27.71 6.49 34.30
C ASP A 288 -28.00 6.08 32.84
N LEU A 289 -26.94 5.56 32.19
CA LEU A 289 -27.04 4.49 31.18
C LEU A 289 -27.89 3.28 31.65
N SER A 290 -27.96 3.02 32.96
CA SER A 290 -28.75 1.94 33.54
C SER A 290 -30.27 2.16 33.46
N SER A 291 -30.73 3.42 33.46
CA SER A 291 -32.17 3.73 33.35
C SER A 291 -32.69 3.51 31.93
N VAL A 292 -31.86 3.81 30.93
CA VAL A 292 -32.16 3.62 29.50
C VAL A 292 -32.29 2.13 29.16
N ILE A 293 -31.38 1.29 29.66
CA ILE A 293 -31.44 -0.17 29.47
C ILE A 293 -32.72 -0.75 30.08
N LYS A 294 -33.10 -0.32 31.30
CA LYS A 294 -34.31 -0.78 31.99
C LYS A 294 -35.60 -0.44 31.25
N ASN A 295 -35.67 0.75 30.64
CA ASN A 295 -36.83 1.16 29.84
C ASN A 295 -36.93 0.39 28.52
N ILE A 296 -35.80 0.03 27.91
CA ILE A 296 -35.77 -0.83 26.71
C ILE A 296 -36.26 -2.24 27.07
N GLU A 297 -35.81 -2.81 28.19
CA GLU A 297 -36.25 -4.13 28.67
C GLU A 297 -37.77 -4.18 28.97
N ALA A 298 -38.32 -3.15 29.63
CA ALA A 298 -39.74 -3.08 29.95
C ALA A 298 -40.65 -2.97 28.71
N ASN A 299 -40.19 -2.28 27.66
CA ASN A 299 -40.93 -2.17 26.40
C ASN A 299 -40.88 -3.46 25.55
N ILE A 300 -39.81 -4.26 25.70
CA ILE A 300 -39.72 -5.60 25.10
C ILE A 300 -40.63 -6.60 25.82
N GLU A 301 -40.81 -6.50 27.15
CA GLU A 301 -41.77 -7.35 27.87
C GLU A 301 -43.23 -7.02 27.54
N ASN A 302 -43.58 -5.73 27.39
CA ASN A 302 -44.95 -5.31 27.07
C ASN A 302 -45.38 -5.58 25.62
N SER A 303 -44.45 -6.00 24.74
CA SER A 303 -44.72 -6.36 23.34
C SER A 303 -44.88 -7.87 23.11
N LYS A 304 -44.81 -8.70 24.18
CA LYS A 304 -45.23 -10.10 24.12
C LYS A 304 -46.76 -10.19 24.12
N ILE A 305 -47.33 -10.26 22.93
CA ILE A 305 -48.72 -10.68 22.73
C ILE A 305 -48.83 -12.14 23.19
N ASP A 306 -49.57 -12.35 24.28
CA ASP A 306 -49.91 -13.65 24.84
C ASP A 306 -50.93 -14.33 23.90
N PHE A 307 -50.49 -15.33 23.12
CA PHE A 307 -51.42 -16.24 22.46
C PHE A 307 -51.78 -17.37 23.43
N LYS A 308 -52.90 -17.19 24.12
CA LYS A 308 -53.74 -18.23 24.74
C LYS A 308 -55.16 -17.99 24.25
N VAL A 309 -55.92 -18.92 23.65
CA VAL A 309 -55.87 -20.38 23.48
C VAL A 309 -56.32 -20.68 22.06
#